data_AF-A0A2S8WIK6-F1
#
_entry.id   AF-A0A2S8WIK6-F1
#
_cell.length_a   1.000
_cell.length_b   1.000
_cell.length_c   1.000
_cell.angle_alpha   90.00
_cell.angle_beta   90.00
_cell.angle_gamma   90.00
#
_symmetry.space_group_name_H-M   'P 1'
#
loop_
_entity.id
_entity.type
_entity.pdbx_description
1 polymer ?
#
loop_
_entity_poly.entity_id
_entity_poly.type
_entity_poly.pdbx_seq_one_letter_code
_entity_poly.pdbx_strand_id
1 'polypeptide(L)'
;MLRWLGLAGEDSSEPIPFWAGVSLRTRIWVGLGWLLVSVGSFFWVNSLLPALEKPASAIPLLVAVLVFAAGSSMTERSLVRIRSTHS
;
A
#
# COMPACT_ATOMS: atom_id res chain seq x y z
N MET A 1 10.94 2.77 14.73
CA MET A 1 10.36 2.56 13.39
C MET A 1 10.49 1.13 12.89
N LEU A 2 11.59 0.43 13.16
CA LEU A 2 11.79 -0.99 12.80
C LEU A 2 10.66 -1.91 13.33
N ARG A 3 10.12 -1.67 14.53
CA ARG A 3 8.97 -2.43 15.08
C ARG A 3 7.63 -2.16 14.38
N TRP A 4 7.45 -0.96 13.82
CA TRP A 4 6.31 -0.63 12.94
C TRP A 4 6.54 -1.06 11.47
N LEU A 5 7.79 -1.32 11.10
CA LEU A 5 8.19 -2.07 9.92
C LEU A 5 8.01 -3.59 10.11
N GLY A 6 7.80 -4.07 11.35
CA GLY A 6 7.55 -5.48 11.66
C GLY A 6 8.78 -6.26 12.17
N LEU A 7 9.83 -5.60 12.66
CA LEU A 7 11.10 -6.25 13.02
C LEU A 7 11.22 -6.76 14.47
N ALA A 8 10.18 -6.62 15.30
CA ALA A 8 10.16 -7.36 16.57
C ALA A 8 8.73 -7.42 17.13
N GLY A 9 8.09 -8.58 16.93
CA GLY A 9 6.89 -9.06 17.59
C GLY A 9 6.88 -10.56 17.42
N GLU A 10 6.65 -11.29 18.52
CA GLU A 10 6.80 -12.74 18.65
C GLU A 10 6.31 -13.57 17.47
N ASP A 11 7.06 -14.65 17.23
CA ASP A 11 6.73 -15.76 16.35
C ASP A 11 5.29 -16.25 16.59
N SER A 12 4.42 -15.98 15.63
CA SER A 12 3.49 -17.01 15.17
C SER A 12 4.09 -17.58 13.89
N SER A 13 4.47 -18.86 13.93
CA SER A 13 5.14 -19.63 12.86
C SER A 13 4.33 -19.80 11.57
N GLU A 14 3.27 -19.01 11.36
CA GLU A 14 2.48 -18.98 10.15
C GLU A 14 2.53 -17.57 9.54
N PRO A 15 2.99 -17.42 8.28
CA PRO A 15 2.89 -16.14 7.59
C PRO A 15 1.41 -15.80 7.49
N ILE A 16 0.95 -14.83 8.29
CA ILE A 16 -0.44 -14.36 8.24
C ILE A 16 -0.69 -13.94 6.79
N PRO A 17 -1.57 -14.65 6.05
CA PRO A 17 -1.69 -14.43 4.63
C PRO A 17 -2.22 -13.02 4.38
N PHE A 18 -1.72 -12.40 3.30
CA PHE A 18 -2.12 -11.06 2.88
C PHE A 18 -3.66 -10.97 2.87
N TRP A 19 -4.23 -10.04 3.65
CA TRP A 19 -5.67 -9.83 3.85
C TRP A 19 -6.44 -10.89 4.65
N ALA A 20 -5.79 -11.74 5.44
CA ALA A 20 -6.44 -12.78 6.24
C ALA A 20 -7.69 -12.29 6.99
N GLY A 21 -8.84 -12.87 6.67
CA GLY A 21 -10.12 -12.55 7.31
C GLY A 21 -10.78 -11.21 6.93
N VAL A 22 -10.23 -10.47 5.96
CA VAL A 22 -10.90 -9.28 5.39
C VAL A 22 -11.86 -9.71 4.27
N SER A 23 -13.11 -9.21 4.32
CA SER A 23 -14.12 -9.52 3.31
C SER A 23 -13.69 -9.10 1.91
N LEU A 24 -14.04 -9.89 0.88
CA LEU A 24 -13.70 -9.59 -0.52
C LEU A 24 -14.12 -8.18 -0.94
N ARG A 25 -15.31 -7.74 -0.49
CA ARG A 25 -15.85 -6.40 -0.78
C ARG A 25 -14.95 -5.30 -0.23
N THR A 26 -14.47 -5.44 1.00
CA THR A 26 -13.55 -4.48 1.63
C THR A 26 -12.22 -4.43 0.88
N ARG A 27 -11.67 -5.58 0.47
CA ARG A 27 -10.43 -5.64 -0.34
C ARG A 27 -10.58 -4.87 -1.65
N ILE A 28 -11.70 -5.06 -2.35
CA ILE A 28 -12.00 -4.35 -3.61
C ILE A 28 -12.09 -2.84 -3.37
N TRP A 29 -12.81 -2.40 -2.34
CA TRP A 29 -12.92 -0.97 -2.03
C TRP A 29 -11.59 -0.32 -1.68
N VAL A 30 -10.76 -0.99 -0.87
CA VAL A 30 -9.42 -0.48 -0.53
C VAL A 30 -8.53 -0.46 -1.77
N GLY A 31 -8.60 -1.50 -2.61
CA GLY A 31 -7.88 -1.54 -3.89
C GLY A 31 -8.30 -0.39 -4.82
N LEU A 32 -9.60 -0.15 -5.00
CA LEU A 32 -10.11 0.96 -5.80
C LEU A 32 -9.72 2.32 -5.21
N GLY A 33 -9.77 2.47 -3.88
CA GLY A 33 -9.37 3.69 -3.20
C GLY A 33 -7.89 4.02 -3.45
N TRP A 34 -6.99 3.06 -3.24
CA TRP A 34 -5.57 3.27 -3.48
C TRP A 34 -5.22 3.37 -4.96
N LEU A 35 -5.97 2.73 -5.85
CA LEU A 35 -5.82 2.90 -7.29
C LEU A 35 -6.07 4.36 -7.70
N LEU A 36 -7.15 4.96 -7.21
CA LEU A 36 -7.45 6.39 -7.45
C LEU A 36 -6.34 7.30 -6.92
N VAL A 37 -5.85 7.06 -5.70
CA VAL A 37 -4.74 7.83 -5.12
C VAL A 37 -3.46 7.68 -5.94
N SER A 38 -3.18 6.48 -6.45
CA SER A 38 -1.99 6.20 -7.25
C SER A 38 -2.04 6.88 -8.61
N VAL A 39 -3.22 6.90 -9.24
CA VAL A 39 -3.46 7.66 -10.48
C VAL A 39 -3.28 9.17 -10.24
N GLY A 40 -3.83 9.70 -9.14
CA GLY A 40 -3.62 11.10 -8.76
C GLY A 40 -2.14 11.44 -8.54
N SER A 41 -1.42 10.54 -7.87
CA SER A 41 0.02 10.68 -7.63
C SER A 41 0.82 10.65 -8.94
N PHE A 42 0.46 9.78 -9.89
CA PHE A 42 1.06 9.74 -11.21
C PHE A 42 0.95 11.09 -11.92
N PHE A 43 -0.26 11.64 -12.05
CA PHE A 43 -0.48 12.91 -12.75
C PHE A 43 0.22 14.07 -12.03
N TRP A 44 0.22 14.06 -10.71
CA TRP A 44 0.92 15.07 -9.93
C TRP A 44 2.43 15.03 -10.18
N VAL A 45 3.08 13.87 -10.04
CA VAL A 45 4.51 13.73 -10.30
C VAL A 45 4.85 14.03 -11.75
N ASN A 46 4.02 13.59 -12.69
CA ASN A 46 4.18 13.86 -14.12
C ASN A 46 4.03 15.36 -14.45
N SER A 47 3.20 16.11 -13.72
CA SER A 47 3.10 17.57 -13.87
C SER A 47 4.29 18.33 -13.29
N LEU A 48 4.94 17.78 -12.26
CA LEU A 48 6.09 18.40 -11.59
C LEU A 48 7.41 18.18 -12.34
N LEU A 49 7.50 17.09 -13.10
CA LEU A 49 8.70 16.71 -13.84
C LEU A 49 8.49 16.97 -15.33
N PRO A 50 8.86 18.16 -15.86
CA PRO A 50 8.74 18.44 -17.29
C PRO A 50 9.64 17.49 -18.08
N ALA A 51 9.03 16.83 -19.08
CA ALA A 51 9.66 16.03 -20.13
C ALA A 51 10.99 15.35 -19.75
N LEU A 52 10.90 14.32 -18.89
CA LEU A 52 12.05 13.50 -18.54
C LEU A 52 12.54 12.67 -19.74
N GLU A 53 13.85 12.68 -19.98
CA GLU A 53 14.48 11.76 -20.94
C GLU A 53 14.33 10.31 -20.48
N LYS A 54 14.19 9.36 -21.40
CA LYS A 54 14.10 7.92 -21.08
C LYS A 54 15.48 7.46 -20.60
N PRO A 55 15.67 7.07 -19.32
CA PRO A 55 14.74 6.24 -18.53
C PRO A 55 13.94 6.95 -17.42
N ALA A 56 14.19 8.23 -17.15
CA ALA A 56 13.55 8.96 -16.07
C ALA A 56 12.03 9.15 -16.26
N SER A 57 11.51 9.00 -17.49
CA SER A 57 10.07 8.97 -17.75
C SER A 57 9.30 7.87 -17.02
N ALA A 58 9.98 6.85 -16.48
CA ALA A 58 9.35 5.80 -15.67
C ALA A 58 9.13 6.20 -14.20
N ILE A 59 9.74 7.31 -13.74
CA ILE A 59 9.65 7.77 -12.34
C ILE A 59 8.20 7.98 -11.87
N PRO A 60 7.32 8.69 -12.61
CA PRO A 60 5.93 8.87 -12.17
C PRO A 60 5.19 7.54 -12.00
N LEU A 61 5.47 6.57 -12.88
CA LEU A 61 4.88 5.23 -12.81
C LEU A 61 5.40 4.45 -11.60
N LEU A 62 6.72 4.48 -11.35
CA LEU A 62 7.32 3.84 -10.18
C LEU A 62 6.78 4.40 -8.88
N VAL A 63 6.64 5.73 -8.79
CA VAL A 63 6.03 6.39 -7.63
C VAL A 63 4.59 5.94 -7.44
N ALA A 64 3.78 5.90 -8.51
CA ALA A 64 2.40 5.43 -8.42
C ALA A 64 2.29 3.98 -7.92
N VAL A 65 3.13 3.07 -8.41
CA VAL A 65 3.17 1.67 -7.97
C VAL A 65 3.59 1.56 -6.50
N LEU A 66 4.59 2.33 -6.08
CA LEU A 66 5.03 2.35 -4.68
C LEU A 66 3.95 2.90 -3.75
N VAL A 67 3.25 3.97 -4.14
CA VAL A 67 2.14 4.53 -3.37
C VAL A 67 1.01 3.50 -3.22
N PHE A 68 0.68 2.78 -4.29
CA PHE A 68 -0.31 1.71 -4.25
C PHE A 68 0.09 0.59 -3.27
N ALA A 69 1.32 0.08 -3.40
CA ALA A 69 1.82 -1.03 -2.60
C ALA A 69 1.94 -0.64 -1.12
N ALA A 70 2.50 0.54 -0.83
CA ALA A 70 2.64 1.04 0.53
C ALA A 70 1.28 1.32 1.17
N GLY A 71 0.38 1.99 0.45
CA GLY A 71 -0.95 2.34 0.93
C GLY A 71 -1.82 1.11 1.23
N SER A 72 -1.83 0.14 0.31
CA SER A 72 -2.54 -1.13 0.50
C SER A 72 -2.00 -1.92 1.69
N SER A 73 -0.67 -2.04 1.82
CA SER A 73 -0.03 -2.73 2.96
C SER A 73 -0.27 -2.03 4.30
N MET A 74 -0.23 -0.70 4.36
CA MET A 74 -0.54 0.05 5.57
C MET A 74 -2.00 -0.12 5.99
N THR A 75 -2.92 -0.09 5.03
CA THR A 75 -4.35 -0.24 5.30
C THR A 75 -4.66 -1.64 5.81
N GLU A 76 -4.05 -2.66 5.22
CA GLU A 76 -4.14 -4.03 5.69
C GLU A 76 -3.67 -4.17 7.15
N ARG A 77 -2.47 -3.68 7.47
CA ARG A 77 -1.93 -3.72 8.85
C ARG A 77 -2.86 -3.01 9.84
N SER A 78 -3.49 -1.91 9.42
CA SER A 78 -4.47 -1.20 10.23
C SER A 78 -5.74 -2.03 10.48
N LEU A 79 -6.30 -2.65 9.43
CA LEU A 79 -7.49 -3.48 9.52
C LEU A 79 -7.28 -4.73 10.39
N VAL A 80 -6.13 -5.38 10.27
CA VAL A 80 -5.77 -6.54 11.11
C VAL A 80 -5.66 -6.14 12.58
N ARG A 81 -5.01 -5.00 12.87
CA ARG A 81 -4.85 -4.50 14.24
C ARG A 81 -6.17 -4.11 14.90
N ILE A 82 -7.07 -3.45 14.18
CA ILE A 82 -8.39 -3.08 14.71
C ILE A 82 -9.16 -4.34 15.12
N ARG A 83 -9.09 -5.40 14.31
CA ARG A 83 -9.76 -6.67 14.60
C ARG A 83 -9.24 -7.35 15.87
N SER A 84 -7.92 -7.43 16.06
CA SER A 84 -7.33 -8.06 17.26
C SER A 84 -7.65 -7.33 18.57
N THR A 85 -8.12 -6.07 18.48
CA THR A 85 -8.49 -5.28 19.67
C THR A 85 -9.96 -5.49 20.07
N HIS A 86 -10.76 -6.14 19.21
CA HIS A 86 -12.20 -6.36 19.40
C HIS A 86 -12.59 -7.85 19.52
N SER A 87 -11.61 -8.77 19.53
CA SER A 87 -11.79 -10.19 19.87
C SER A 87 -11.34 -10.46 21.29
#